data_AF-A0AA38LZP4-F1
#
_entry.id   AF-A0AA38LZP4-F1
#
_cell.length_a   1.000
_cell.length_b   1.000
_cell.length_c   1.000
_cell.angle_alpha   90.00
_cell.angle_beta   90.00
_cell.angle_gamma   90.00
#
_symmetry.space_group_name_H-M   'P 1'
#
loop_
_entity.id
_entity.type
_entity.pdbx_description
1 polymer ?
#
loop_
_entity_poly.entity_id
_entity_poly.type
_entity_poly.pdbx_seq_one_letter_code
_entity_poly.pdbx_strand_id
1 'polypeptide(L)'
;MESCLPKTDARFRPDLRAYEEGKVEKGQSIKDWLEDKQRQHKKEREAKGEKWKPLWFEYKYDNDLNEFCWLFTGEYWKRNFEKVPDIY
;
A
#
# COMPACT_ATOMS: atom_id res chain seq x y z
N MET A 1 16.03 13.49 -10.73
CA MET A 1 14.83 12.96 -11.41
C MET A 1 13.93 12.43 -10.32
N GLU A 2 13.13 13.33 -9.73
CA GLU A 2 12.32 13.01 -8.55
C GLU A 2 11.34 11.89 -8.89
N SER A 3 11.33 10.86 -8.04
CA SER A 3 10.47 9.69 -8.13
C SER A 3 9.02 10.13 -8.33
N CYS A 4 8.50 9.99 -9.56
CA CYS A 4 7.11 10.30 -9.89
C CYS A 4 6.11 9.31 -9.28
N LEU A 5 6.59 8.30 -8.54
CA LEU A 5 5.80 7.22 -7.97
C LEU A 5 5.84 7.28 -6.44
N PRO A 6 4.72 6.96 -5.77
CA PRO A 6 4.71 6.82 -4.32
C PRO A 6 5.55 5.63 -3.87
N LYS A 7 6.06 5.67 -2.64
CA LYS A 7 6.82 4.56 -2.03
C LYS A 7 6.04 3.24 -1.97
N THR A 8 4.71 3.33 -1.96
CA THR A 8 3.79 2.18 -1.97
C THR A 8 3.58 1.56 -3.36
N ASP A 9 4.22 2.08 -4.41
CA ASP A 9 4.07 1.54 -5.76
C ASP A 9 4.66 0.12 -5.85
N ALA A 10 3.92 -0.81 -6.46
CA ALA A 10 4.31 -2.22 -6.53
C ALA A 10 5.63 -2.45 -7.27
N ARG A 11 6.09 -1.52 -8.11
CA ARG A 11 7.42 -1.60 -8.72
C ARG A 11 8.54 -1.53 -7.68
N PHE A 12 8.30 -1.04 -6.48
CA PHE A 12 9.29 -1.02 -5.41
C PHE A 12 9.23 -2.26 -4.51
N ARG A 13 8.30 -3.19 -4.75
CA ARG A 13 8.14 -4.39 -3.94
C ARG A 13 9.36 -5.33 -4.13
N PRO A 14 10.19 -5.54 -3.08
CA PRO A 14 11.49 -6.19 -3.23
C PRO A 14 11.41 -7.70 -3.46
N ASP A 15 10.36 -8.36 -2.98
CA ASP A 15 10.05 -9.77 -3.25
C ASP A 15 9.77 -9.99 -4.75
N LEU A 16 8.89 -9.19 -5.36
CA LEU A 16 8.57 -9.28 -6.79
C LEU A 16 9.80 -9.02 -7.66
N ARG A 17 10.62 -8.02 -7.33
CA ARG A 17 11.88 -7.78 -8.05
C ARG A 17 12.84 -8.96 -7.97
N ALA A 18 12.95 -9.60 -6.81
CA ALA A 18 13.79 -10.78 -6.66
C ALA A 18 13.29 -11.94 -7.53
N TYR A 19 11.96 -12.11 -7.67
CA TYR A 19 11.38 -13.07 -8.62
C TYR A 19 11.65 -12.70 -10.08
N GLU A 20 11.51 -11.43 -10.46
CA GLU A 20 11.82 -10.94 -11.82
C GLU A 20 13.30 -11.17 -12.19
N GLU A 21 14.21 -11.09 -11.22
CA GLU A 21 15.65 -11.38 -11.38
C GLU A 21 15.98 -12.89 -11.30
N GLY A 22 14.99 -13.77 -11.17
CA GLY A 22 15.17 -15.22 -11.06
C GLY A 22 15.68 -15.70 -9.68
N LYS A 23 15.76 -14.83 -8.68
CA LYS A 23 16.22 -15.12 -7.31
C LYS A 23 15.06 -15.60 -6.44
N VAL A 24 14.52 -16.78 -6.77
CA VAL A 24 13.29 -17.33 -6.16
C VAL A 24 13.39 -17.46 -4.63
N GLU A 25 14.46 -18.07 -4.11
CA GLU A 25 14.63 -18.26 -2.66
C GLU A 25 14.66 -16.94 -1.91
N LYS A 26 15.40 -15.96 -2.45
CA LYS A 26 15.48 -14.60 -1.90
C LYS A 26 14.11 -13.92 -1.92
N GLY A 27 13.35 -14.06 -3.02
CA GLY A 27 12.00 -13.54 -3.14
C GLY A 27 11.07 -14.08 -2.07
N GLN A 28 11.13 -15.38 -1.82
CA GLN A 28 10.34 -16.03 -0.77
C GLN A 28 10.71 -15.52 0.64
N SER A 29 12.00 -15.40 0.97
CA SER A 29 12.42 -14.87 2.28
C SER A 29 12.01 -13.42 2.49
N ILE A 30 12.08 -12.57 1.45
CA ILE A 30 11.64 -11.17 1.54
C ILE A 30 10.12 -11.10 1.72
N LYS A 31 9.37 -11.97 1.03
CA LYS A 31 7.92 -12.07 1.18
C LYS A 31 7.53 -12.38 2.62
N ASP A 32 8.16 -13.39 3.23
CA ASP A 32 7.86 -13.78 4.61
C ASP A 32 8.13 -12.63 5.58
N TRP A 33 9.26 -11.93 5.42
CA TRP A 33 9.59 -10.75 6.22
C TRP A 33 8.59 -9.60 6.04
N LEU A 34 8.15 -9.31 4.81
CA LEU A 34 7.15 -8.27 4.52
C LEU A 34 5.80 -8.60 5.15
N GLU A 35 5.35 -9.84 5.05
CA GLU A 35 4.08 -10.29 5.64
C GLU A 35 4.11 -10.21 7.17
N ASP A 36 5.22 -10.59 7.80
CA ASP A 36 5.40 -10.47 9.24
C ASP A 36 5.45 -9.01 9.71
N LYS A 37 6.17 -8.14 8.98
CA LYS A 37 6.19 -6.69 9.22
C LYS A 37 4.78 -6.10 9.15
N GLN A 38 4.00 -6.44 8.12
CA GLN A 38 2.62 -5.97 7.98
C GLN A 38 1.70 -6.51 9.08
N ARG A 39 1.87 -7.78 9.49
CA ARG A 39 1.12 -8.38 10.59
C ARG A 39 1.40 -7.68 11.92
N GLN A 40 2.66 -7.31 12.16
CA GLN A 40 3.04 -6.53 13.35
C GLN A 40 2.42 -5.13 13.33
N HIS A 41 2.53 -4.40 12.22
CA HIS A 41 1.91 -3.07 12.10
C HIS A 41 0.39 -3.10 12.29
N LYS A 42 -0.28 -4.17 11.81
CA LYS A 42 -1.71 -4.37 12.06
C LYS A 42 -2.00 -4.52 13.55
N LYS A 43 -1.26 -5.39 14.26
CA LYS A 43 -1.42 -5.59 15.70
C LYS A 43 -1.18 -4.31 16.50
N GLU A 44 -0.14 -3.55 16.16
CA GLU A 44 0.18 -2.27 16.80
C GLU A 44 -0.93 -1.24 16.62
N ARG A 45 -1.49 -1.16 15.41
CA ARG A 45 -2.60 -0.26 15.10
C ARG A 45 -3.87 -0.64 15.87
N GLU A 46 -4.20 -1.93 15.92
CA GLU A 46 -5.34 -2.46 16.67
C GLU A 46 -5.19 -2.21 18.17
N ALA A 47 -3.99 -2.40 18.73
CA ALA A 47 -3.70 -2.11 20.13
C ALA A 47 -3.86 -0.62 20.49
N LYS A 48 -3.62 0.29 19.53
CA LYS A 48 -3.85 1.73 19.68
C LYS A 48 -5.31 2.15 19.44
N GLY A 49 -6.17 1.25 18.99
CA GLY A 49 -7.55 1.57 18.59
C GLY A 49 -7.65 2.42 17.32
N GLU A 50 -6.57 2.51 16.54
CA GLU A 50 -6.53 3.29 15.30
C GLU A 50 -7.23 2.52 14.16
N LYS A 51 -8.10 3.18 13.39
CA LYS A 51 -8.71 2.58 12.20
C LYS A 51 -7.82 2.79 10.98
N TRP A 52 -7.64 1.73 10.19
CA TRP A 52 -7.00 1.86 8.88
C TRP A 52 -7.87 2.67 7.92
N LYS A 53 -7.29 3.66 7.25
CA LYS A 53 -7.94 4.42 6.18
C LYS A 53 -7.09 4.34 4.91
N PRO A 54 -7.64 3.87 3.77
CA PRO A 54 -6.95 3.94 2.49
C PRO A 54 -6.63 5.39 2.09
N LEU A 55 -5.50 5.60 1.43
CA LEU A 55 -5.02 6.94 1.08
C LEU A 55 -5.73 7.53 -0.15
N TRP A 56 -5.96 6.71 -1.17
CA TRP A 56 -6.40 7.17 -2.49
C TRP A 56 -7.89 7.00 -2.74
N PHE A 57 -8.57 6.22 -1.89
CA PHE A 57 -9.98 5.89 -2.03
C PHE A 57 -10.71 6.08 -0.71
N GLU A 58 -11.99 6.45 -0.79
CA GLU A 58 -12.87 6.58 0.35
C GLU A 58 -14.16 5.80 0.12
N TYR A 59 -14.58 5.04 1.12
CA TYR A 59 -15.82 4.26 1.05
C TYR A 59 -17.01 5.18 1.29
N LYS A 60 -17.80 5.45 0.24
CA LYS A 60 -18.92 6.40 0.25
C LYS A 60 -20.07 5.89 -0.61
N TYR A 61 -21.25 6.47 -0.39
CA TYR A 61 -22.41 6.23 -1.25
C TYR A 61 -22.22 6.95 -2.59
N ASP A 62 -22.37 6.21 -3.67
CA ASP A 62 -22.39 6.73 -5.03
C ASP A 62 -23.84 6.90 -5.50
N ASN A 63 -24.19 8.11 -5.92
CA ASN A 63 -25.56 8.44 -6.32
C ASN A 63 -25.92 7.89 -7.71
N ASP A 64 -24.92 7.68 -8.58
CA ASP A 64 -25.13 7.20 -9.95
C ASP A 64 -25.33 5.68 -9.95
N LEU A 65 -24.61 4.97 -9.08
CA LEU A 65 -24.72 3.52 -8.90
C LEU A 65 -25.74 3.12 -7.82
N ASN A 66 -26.18 4.07 -7.00
CA ASN A 66 -27.11 3.87 -5.89
C ASN A 66 -26.64 2.79 -4.90
N GLU A 67 -25.33 2.75 -4.63
CA GLU A 67 -24.68 1.79 -3.74
C GLU A 67 -23.44 2.38 -3.04
N PHE A 68 -22.94 1.72 -1.99
CA PHE A 68 -21.67 2.11 -1.35
C PHE A 68 -20.49 1.50 -2.09
N CYS A 69 -19.57 2.34 -2.57
CA CYS A 69 -18.37 1.91 -3.28
C CYS A 69 -17.12 2.69 -2.84
N TRP A 70 -15.96 2.27 -3.34
CA TRP A 70 -14.69 2.94 -3.09
C TRP A 70 -14.48 4.04 -4.14
N LEU A 71 -14.76 5.27 -3.75
CA LEU A 71 -14.61 6.44 -4.62
C LEU A 71 -13.17 6.94 -4.61
N PHE A 72 -12.63 7.19 -5.79
CA PHE A 72 -11.31 7.79 -5.95
C PHE A 72 -11.31 9.23 -5.43
N THR A 73 -10.33 9.56 -4.60
CA THR A 73 -10.22 10.89 -3.94
C THR A 73 -9.71 11.99 -4.87
N GLY A 74 -9.10 11.66 -6.02
CA GLY A 74 -8.45 12.64 -6.90
C GLY A 74 -7.04 13.05 -6.46
N GLU A 75 -6.59 12.65 -5.27
CA GLU A 75 -5.35 13.15 -4.68
C GLU A 75 -4.09 12.51 -5.26
N TYR A 76 -4.16 11.27 -5.76
CA TYR A 76 -3.00 10.52 -6.24
C TYR A 76 -2.23 11.26 -7.34
N TRP A 77 -2.95 11.79 -8.34
CA TRP A 77 -2.35 12.46 -9.50
C TRP A 77 -1.83 13.86 -9.20
N LYS A 78 -2.10 14.42 -8.01
CA LYS A 78 -1.46 15.65 -7.53
C LYS A 78 0.00 15.42 -7.11
N ARG A 79 0.44 14.16 -7.04
CA ARG A 79 1.82 13.73 -6.77
C ARG A 79 2.40 14.23 -5.45
N ASN A 80 1.55 14.54 -4.48
CA ASN A 80 2.00 14.79 -3.11
C ASN A 80 2.14 13.46 -2.36
N PHE A 81 3.37 12.95 -2.28
CA PHE A 81 3.68 11.66 -1.65
C PHE A 81 4.43 11.79 -0.32
N GLU A 82 4.53 12.99 0.26
CA GLU A 82 5.29 13.24 1.50
C GLU A 82 4.82 12.37 2.67
N LYS A 83 3.49 12.17 2.77
CA LYS A 83 2.84 11.43 3.86
C LYS A 83 2.55 9.97 3.52
N VAL A 84 3.03 9.48 2.38
CA VAL A 84 2.84 8.08 1.99
C VAL A 84 3.77 7.20 2.83
N PRO A 85 3.24 6.19 3.54
CA PRO A 85 4.05 5.34 4.39
C PRO A 85 4.99 4.48 3.55
N ASP A 86 6.14 4.16 4.13
CA ASP A 86 7.02 3.13 3.58
C ASP A 86 6.55 1.76 4.07
N ILE A 87 6.20 0.89 3.13
CA ILE A 87 5.60 -0.43 3.41
C ILE A 87 6.49 -1.59 2.96
N TYR A 88 7.67 -1.28 2.42
CA TYR A 88 8.67 -2.26 1.98
C TYR A 88 9.89 -2.30 2.89
#